data_AF-Q6BNA5-F1
#
_entry.id   AF-Q6BNA5-F1
#
_cell.length_a   1.000
_cell.length_b   1.000
_cell.length_c   1.000
_cell.angle_alpha   90.00
_cell.angle_beta   90.00
_cell.angle_gamma   90.00
#
_symmetry.space_group_name_H-M   'P 1'
#
loop_
_entity.id
_entity.type
_entity.pdbx_description
1 polymer ?
#
loop_
_entity_poly.entity_id
_entity_poly.type
_entity_poly.pdbx_seq_one_letter_code
_entity_poly.pdbx_strand_id
1 'polypeptide(L)'
;MHWAISNFPWKPFAIYIALIFGVRVLVGFESDGANFASVAISVLSTVTCGGIIIAHFIILVENLNRGVDRIIATEFINNRPMGVANSERRNEILKSTLINVNKQIITELKTNYIFKNTDSLISYYNRMISLFTARYARVYKDLPIDGIKGEDKIMLVAKNIYDEDYEHFCETKISLDTIKKYSEIKPLCEC
;
A
#
# COMPACT_ATOMS: atom_id res chain seq x y z
N MET A 1 -3.63 -1.04 -7.90
CA MET A 1 -2.65 -0.41 -8.81
C MET A 1 -3.28 0.52 -9.85
N HIS A 2 -4.53 0.28 -10.30
CA HIS A 2 -5.22 1.13 -11.28
C HIS A 2 -5.41 2.61 -10.85
N TRP A 3 -5.59 2.87 -9.55
CA TRP A 3 -5.76 4.24 -9.04
C TRP A 3 -4.50 5.10 -9.22
N ALA A 4 -3.30 4.57 -8.94
CA ALA A 4 -2.06 5.33 -9.06
C ALA A 4 -1.79 5.74 -10.51
N ILE A 5 -2.01 4.83 -11.47
CA ILE A 5 -1.86 5.13 -12.91
C ILE A 5 -2.86 6.22 -13.34
N SER A 6 -4.12 6.11 -12.87
CA SER A 6 -5.17 7.09 -13.18
C SER A 6 -4.93 8.48 -12.59
N ASN A 7 -4.15 8.59 -11.50
CA ASN A 7 -3.85 9.84 -10.82
C ASN A 7 -2.42 10.35 -11.10
N PHE A 8 -1.70 9.70 -12.03
CA PHE A 8 -0.39 10.19 -12.44
C PHE A 8 -0.53 11.61 -13.05
N PRO A 9 0.32 12.58 -12.67
CA PRO A 9 0.19 13.98 -13.11
C PRO A 9 0.68 14.18 -14.55
N TRP A 10 0.06 13.49 -15.51
CA TRP A 10 0.40 13.59 -16.94
C TRP A 10 0.05 14.96 -17.53
N LYS A 11 -0.98 15.64 -17.00
CA LYS A 11 -1.41 16.97 -17.48
C LYS A 11 -0.32 18.05 -17.29
N PRO A 12 0.26 18.23 -16.08
CA PRO A 12 1.42 19.11 -15.90
C PRO A 12 2.60 18.75 -16.81
N PHE A 13 2.85 17.45 -17.01
CA PHE A 13 3.93 16.98 -17.86
C PHE A 13 3.73 17.38 -19.33
N ALA A 14 2.50 17.23 -19.84
CA ALA A 14 2.13 17.64 -21.19
C ALA A 14 2.23 19.16 -21.38
N ILE A 15 1.75 19.95 -20.40
CA ILE A 15 1.86 21.44 -20.44
C ILE A 15 3.32 21.88 -20.46
N TYR A 16 4.16 21.25 -19.64
CA TYR A 16 5.59 21.56 -19.57
C TYR A 16 6.29 21.29 -20.91
N ILE A 17 6.04 20.14 -21.54
CA ILE A 17 6.58 19.80 -22.86
C ILE A 17 6.10 20.80 -23.91
N ALA A 18 4.81 21.16 -23.90
CA ALA A 18 4.24 22.12 -24.84
C ALA A 18 4.86 23.51 -24.70
N LEU A 19 5.14 23.97 -23.48
CA LEU A 19 5.80 25.25 -23.22
C LEU A 19 7.23 25.27 -23.75
N ILE A 20 8.01 24.20 -23.52
CA ILE A 20 9.37 24.08 -24.06
C ILE A 20 9.34 24.13 -25.60
N PHE A 21 8.43 23.38 -26.22
CA PHE A 21 8.30 23.36 -27.66
C PHE A 21 7.90 24.73 -28.23
N GLY A 22 6.93 25.39 -27.60
CA GLY A 22 6.48 26.72 -27.98
C GLY A 22 7.57 27.78 -27.89
N VAL A 23 8.37 27.78 -26.81
CA VAL A 23 9.51 28.69 -26.66
C VAL A 23 10.54 28.47 -27.76
N ARG A 24 10.83 27.21 -28.13
CA ARG A 24 11.78 26.92 -29.22
C ARG A 24 11.31 27.41 -30.58
N VAL A 25 10.02 27.28 -30.89
CA VAL A 25 9.45 27.77 -32.15
C VAL A 25 9.48 29.30 -32.21
N LEU A 26 9.26 29.98 -31.09
CA LEU A 26 9.20 31.46 -31.04
C LEU A 26 10.56 32.15 -31.05
N VAL A 27 11.59 31.55 -30.43
CA VAL A 27 12.88 32.24 -30.19
C VAL A 27 13.84 32.16 -31.38
N GLY A 28 13.70 31.18 -32.29
CA GLY A 28 14.46 31.10 -33.55
C GLY A 28 15.98 31.26 -33.38
N PHE A 29 16.71 30.18 -33.10
CA PHE A 29 18.17 30.27 -32.89
C PHE A 29 18.92 30.25 -34.22
N GLU A 30 19.61 31.34 -34.54
CA GLU A 30 20.33 31.54 -35.81
C GLU A 30 21.74 30.92 -35.85
N SER A 31 22.31 30.48 -34.72
CA SER A 31 23.64 29.84 -34.68
C SER A 31 23.59 28.39 -34.20
N ASP A 32 24.43 27.54 -34.80
CA ASP A 32 24.53 26.11 -34.47
C ASP A 32 24.90 25.86 -33.00
N GLY A 33 25.77 26.71 -32.43
CA GLY A 33 26.16 26.64 -31.02
C GLY A 33 25.02 26.97 -30.05
N ALA A 34 24.23 28.01 -30.36
CA ALA A 34 23.05 28.36 -29.55
C ALA A 34 21.94 27.31 -29.67
N ASN A 35 21.78 26.71 -30.86
CA ASN A 35 20.90 25.57 -31.08
C ASN A 35 21.30 24.38 -30.20
N PHE A 36 22.57 23.98 -30.20
CA PHE A 36 23.04 22.86 -29.38
C PHE A 36 22.87 23.13 -27.87
N ALA A 37 23.25 24.31 -27.39
CA ALA A 37 23.12 24.68 -25.97
C ALA A 37 21.65 24.72 -25.52
N SER A 38 20.76 25.28 -26.33
CA SER A 38 19.33 25.30 -26.03
C SER A 38 18.73 23.88 -26.00
N VAL A 39 19.17 23.00 -26.91
CA VAL A 39 18.77 21.60 -26.93
C VAL A 39 19.16 20.90 -25.63
N ALA A 40 20.44 21.01 -25.26
CA ALA A 40 20.98 20.42 -24.04
C ALA A 40 20.27 20.94 -22.78
N ILE A 41 20.04 22.26 -22.68
CA ILE A 41 19.34 22.87 -21.54
C ILE A 41 17.91 22.36 -21.43
N SER A 42 17.15 22.26 -22.54
CA SER A 42 15.76 21.78 -22.41
C SER A 42 15.67 20.27 -22.16
N VAL A 43 16.63 19.48 -22.64
CA VAL A 43 16.72 18.06 -22.25
C VAL A 43 17.00 17.94 -20.75
N LEU A 44 17.99 18.68 -20.25
CA LEU A 44 18.35 18.67 -18.84
C LEU A 44 17.18 19.15 -17.95
N SER A 45 16.50 20.23 -18.35
CA SER A 45 15.34 20.75 -17.62
C SER A 45 14.20 19.74 -17.61
N THR A 46 13.92 19.07 -18.74
CA THR A 46 12.86 18.06 -18.84
C THR A 46 13.15 16.85 -17.97
N VAL A 47 14.39 16.34 -18.00
CA VAL A 47 14.81 15.22 -17.15
C VAL A 47 14.70 15.60 -15.67
N THR A 48 15.17 16.78 -15.30
CA THR A 48 15.13 17.26 -13.91
C THR A 48 13.70 17.44 -13.41
N CYS A 49 12.85 18.15 -14.17
CA CYS A 49 11.44 18.35 -13.82
C CYS A 49 10.66 17.03 -13.78
N GLY A 50 10.88 16.14 -14.76
CA GLY A 50 10.28 14.81 -14.77
C GLY A 50 10.67 14.00 -13.54
N GLY A 51 11.96 13.99 -13.17
CA GLY A 51 12.46 13.33 -11.96
C GLY A 51 11.81 13.86 -10.68
N ILE A 52 11.71 15.19 -10.55
CA ILE A 52 11.06 15.83 -9.39
C ILE A 52 9.58 15.43 -9.29
N ILE A 53 8.85 15.43 -10.40
CA ILE A 53 7.43 15.05 -10.44
C ILE A 53 7.26 13.58 -10.03
N ILE A 54 8.10 12.69 -10.57
CA ILE A 54 8.07 11.26 -10.24
C ILE A 54 8.37 11.05 -8.75
N ALA A 55 9.40 11.71 -8.21
CA ALA A 55 9.76 11.60 -6.80
C ALA A 55 8.62 12.07 -5.88
N HIS A 56 7.99 13.22 -6.18
CA HIS A 56 6.83 13.70 -5.43
C HIS A 56 5.65 12.74 -5.53
N PHE A 57 5.42 12.15 -6.72
CA PHE A 57 4.35 11.18 -6.91
C PHE A 57 4.58 9.89 -6.11
N ILE A 58 5.83 9.41 -6.03
CA ILE A 58 6.19 8.25 -5.19
C ILE A 58 5.88 8.54 -3.72
N ILE A 59 6.30 9.70 -3.20
CA ILE A 59 6.04 10.10 -1.81
C ILE A 59 4.54 10.20 -1.54
N LEU A 60 3.77 10.78 -2.47
CA LEU A 60 2.31 10.88 -2.38
C LEU A 60 1.67 9.49 -2.29
N VAL A 61 2.06 8.57 -3.17
CA VAL A 61 1.54 7.20 -3.20
C VAL A 61 1.90 6.45 -1.91
N GLU A 62 3.12 6.63 -1.40
CA GLU A 62 3.55 6.02 -0.15
C GLU A 62 2.73 6.54 1.05
N ASN A 63 2.55 7.85 1.16
CA ASN A 63 1.74 8.46 2.21
C ASN A 63 0.27 8.00 2.13
N LEU A 64 -0.28 7.87 0.93
CA LEU A 64 -1.62 7.34 0.76
C LEU A 64 -1.70 5.89 1.21
N ASN A 65 -0.77 5.03 0.78
CA ASN A 65 -0.76 3.63 1.17
C ASN A 65 -0.66 3.48 2.69
N ARG A 66 0.20 4.24 3.36
CA ARG A 66 0.28 4.25 4.84
C ARG A 66 -1.04 4.66 5.50
N GLY A 67 -1.69 5.69 4.96
CA GLY A 67 -3.03 6.11 5.43
C GLY A 67 -4.08 5.02 5.27
N VAL A 68 -4.10 4.34 4.12
CA VAL A 68 -5.00 3.21 3.84
C VAL A 68 -4.72 2.05 4.78
N ASP A 69 -3.45 1.65 4.91
CA ASP A 69 -3.00 0.59 5.82
C ASP A 69 -3.48 0.87 7.25
N ARG A 70 -3.29 2.09 7.75
CA ARG A 70 -3.71 2.50 9.09
C ARG A 70 -5.23 2.37 9.29
N ILE A 71 -6.03 2.86 8.35
CA ILE A 71 -7.50 2.80 8.41
C ILE A 71 -7.95 1.33 8.47
N ILE A 72 -7.42 0.49 7.57
CA ILE A 72 -7.78 -0.93 7.50
C ILE A 72 -7.35 -1.65 8.77
N ALA A 73 -6.10 -1.49 9.21
CA ALA A 73 -5.60 -2.13 10.42
C ALA A 73 -6.46 -1.77 11.63
N THR A 74 -6.81 -0.49 11.79
CA THR A 74 -7.65 -0.03 12.91
C THR A 74 -9.04 -0.66 12.87
N GLU A 75 -9.68 -0.70 11.69
CA GLU A 75 -11.02 -1.28 11.56
C GLU A 75 -11.00 -2.80 11.81
N PHE A 76 -9.96 -3.51 11.37
CA PHE A 76 -9.81 -4.94 11.63
C PHE A 76 -9.47 -5.26 13.09
N ILE A 77 -8.66 -4.44 13.75
CA ILE A 77 -8.39 -4.53 15.20
C ILE A 77 -9.70 -4.39 15.98
N ASN A 78 -10.51 -3.37 15.66
CA ASN A 78 -11.70 -3.05 16.44
C ASN A 78 -12.84 -4.05 16.25
N ASN A 79 -13.03 -4.56 15.02
CA ASN A 79 -14.16 -5.42 14.70
C ASN A 79 -13.83 -6.92 14.71
N ARG A 80 -12.53 -7.29 14.68
CA ARG A 80 -12.01 -8.67 14.64
C ARG A 80 -12.85 -9.61 13.75
N PRO A 81 -13.06 -9.29 12.46
CA PRO A 81 -13.94 -10.10 11.61
C PRO A 81 -13.45 -11.54 11.46
N MET A 82 -12.14 -11.80 11.57
CA MET A 82 -11.55 -13.13 11.36
C MET A 82 -11.76 -14.06 12.56
N GLY A 83 -11.83 -13.53 13.78
CA GLY A 83 -12.14 -14.30 14.99
C GLY A 83 -13.59 -14.78 15.10
N VAL A 84 -14.48 -14.41 14.18
CA VAL A 84 -15.90 -14.79 14.22
C VAL A 84 -16.12 -16.16 13.56
N ALA A 85 -16.51 -17.15 14.38
CA ALA A 85 -16.74 -18.53 13.93
C ALA A 85 -17.97 -18.70 13.00
N ASN A 86 -19.05 -17.96 13.27
CA ASN A 86 -20.26 -17.98 12.43
C ASN A 86 -20.01 -17.22 11.12
N SER A 87 -20.18 -17.91 9.99
CA SER A 87 -19.88 -17.35 8.66
C SER A 87 -20.82 -16.22 8.24
N GLU A 88 -22.09 -16.27 8.61
CA GLU A 88 -23.08 -15.25 8.26
C GLU A 88 -22.79 -13.95 9.01
N ARG A 89 -22.61 -14.05 10.34
CA ARG A 89 -22.21 -12.92 11.19
C ARG A 89 -20.87 -12.32 10.76
N ARG A 90 -19.90 -13.16 10.41
CA ARG A 90 -18.61 -12.70 9.86
C ARG A 90 -18.81 -11.89 8.58
N ASN A 91 -19.65 -12.35 7.67
CA ASN A 91 -19.93 -11.65 6.41
C ASN A 91 -20.63 -10.30 6.64
N GLU A 92 -21.52 -10.20 7.63
CA GLU A 92 -22.15 -8.93 8.02
C GLU A 92 -21.12 -7.93 8.55
N ILE A 93 -20.24 -8.37 9.46
CA ILE A 93 -19.16 -7.54 10.00
C ILE A 93 -18.22 -7.09 8.90
N LEU A 94 -17.85 -7.97 7.97
CA LEU A 94 -16.99 -7.64 6.83
C LEU A 94 -17.64 -6.61 5.88
N LYS A 95 -18.95 -6.71 5.63
CA LYS A 95 -19.68 -5.71 4.83
C LYS A 95 -19.72 -4.35 5.52
N SER A 96 -19.98 -4.32 6.82
CA SER A 96 -19.93 -3.09 7.62
C SER A 96 -18.53 -2.48 7.61
N THR A 97 -17.51 -3.30 7.83
CA THR A 97 -16.08 -2.94 7.78
C THR A 97 -15.71 -2.34 6.42
N LEU A 98 -16.14 -2.94 5.31
CA LEU A 98 -15.92 -2.42 3.96
C LEU A 98 -16.52 -1.02 3.77
N ILE A 99 -17.75 -0.80 4.23
CA ILE A 99 -18.43 0.50 4.13
C ILE A 99 -17.67 1.54 4.95
N ASN A 100 -17.30 1.21 6.19
CA ASN A 100 -16.58 2.10 7.10
C ASN A 100 -15.18 2.47 6.57
N VAL A 101 -14.41 1.47 6.11
CA VAL A 101 -13.09 1.69 5.49
C VAL A 101 -13.20 2.61 4.29
N ASN A 102 -14.12 2.32 3.36
CA ASN A 102 -14.30 3.15 2.17
C ASN A 102 -14.70 4.58 2.53
N LYS A 103 -15.60 4.75 3.51
CA LYS A 103 -15.99 6.07 4.01
C LYS A 103 -14.79 6.82 4.58
N GLN A 104 -14.02 6.20 5.47
CA GLN A 104 -12.84 6.80 6.09
C GLN A 104 -11.77 7.18 5.04
N ILE A 105 -11.51 6.31 4.06
CA ILE A 105 -10.56 6.60 2.97
C ILE A 105 -10.99 7.85 2.18
N ILE A 106 -12.26 7.94 1.80
CA ILE A 106 -12.78 9.10 1.06
C ILE A 106 -12.67 10.37 1.93
N THR A 107 -13.06 10.30 3.20
CA THR A 107 -13.12 11.48 4.07
C THR A 107 -11.75 11.95 4.56
N GLU A 108 -10.89 11.03 4.99
CA GLU A 108 -9.59 11.36 5.59
C GLU A 108 -8.52 11.60 4.53
N LEU A 109 -8.48 10.73 3.51
CA LEU A 109 -7.42 10.77 2.50
C LEU A 109 -7.81 11.57 1.25
N LYS A 110 -9.05 12.08 1.19
CA LYS A 110 -9.58 12.93 0.11
C LYS A 110 -9.35 12.34 -1.28
N THR A 111 -9.55 11.02 -1.38
CA THR A 111 -9.31 10.25 -2.60
C THR A 111 -10.58 9.50 -3.03
N ASN A 112 -10.68 9.20 -4.32
CA ASN A 112 -11.71 8.33 -4.87
C ASN A 112 -11.31 6.85 -4.84
N TYR A 113 -10.25 6.50 -4.12
CA TYR A 113 -9.85 5.11 -3.92
C TYR A 113 -10.86 4.39 -3.02
N ILE A 114 -11.39 3.26 -3.48
CA ILE A 114 -12.33 2.42 -2.72
C ILE A 114 -12.07 0.94 -3.01
N PHE A 115 -12.37 0.10 -2.02
CA PHE A 115 -12.46 -1.34 -2.18
C PHE A 115 -13.83 -1.71 -2.77
N LYS A 116 -13.82 -2.59 -3.77
CA LYS A 116 -15.05 -2.98 -4.49
C LYS A 116 -15.89 -4.02 -3.75
N ASN A 117 -15.23 -4.88 -2.99
CA ASN A 117 -15.86 -5.99 -2.28
C ASN A 117 -15.00 -6.41 -1.08
N THR A 118 -15.58 -7.23 -0.21
CA THR A 118 -14.94 -7.74 1.00
C THR A 118 -13.70 -8.57 0.68
N ASP A 119 -13.70 -9.33 -0.41
CA ASP A 119 -12.56 -10.17 -0.79
C ASP A 119 -11.32 -9.34 -1.13
N SER A 120 -11.51 -8.23 -1.85
CA SER A 120 -10.43 -7.29 -2.17
C SER A 120 -9.87 -6.61 -0.92
N LEU A 121 -10.73 -6.33 0.06
CA LEU A 121 -10.32 -5.76 1.34
C LEU A 121 -9.51 -6.76 2.17
N ILE A 122 -9.99 -8.01 2.27
CA ILE A 122 -9.31 -9.10 2.99
C ILE A 122 -7.97 -9.41 2.34
N SER A 123 -7.93 -9.52 1.01
CA SER A 123 -6.69 -9.76 0.27
C SER A 123 -5.66 -8.66 0.52
N TYR A 124 -6.11 -7.40 0.56
CA TYR A 124 -5.24 -6.28 0.91
C TYR A 124 -4.74 -6.37 2.35
N TYR A 125 -5.63 -6.62 3.31
CA TYR A 125 -5.27 -6.79 4.72
C TYR A 125 -4.25 -7.92 4.93
N ASN A 126 -4.48 -9.10 4.35
CA ASN A 126 -3.55 -10.23 4.44
C ASN A 126 -2.18 -9.89 3.84
N ARG A 127 -2.16 -9.19 2.70
CA ARG A 127 -0.92 -8.71 2.09
C ARG A 127 -0.19 -7.73 3.01
N MET A 128 -0.91 -6.78 3.61
CA MET A 128 -0.37 -5.80 4.54
C MET A 128 0.28 -6.50 5.75
N ILE A 129 -0.40 -7.46 6.37
CA ILE A 129 0.14 -8.26 7.49
C ILE A 129 1.38 -9.06 7.05
N SER A 130 1.35 -9.69 5.87
CA SER A 130 2.51 -10.45 5.36
C SER A 130 3.74 -9.55 5.13
N LEU A 131 3.54 -8.37 4.52
CA LEU A 131 4.62 -7.39 4.30
C LEU A 131 5.16 -6.87 5.63
N PHE A 132 4.29 -6.59 6.61
CA PHE A 132 4.72 -6.18 7.94
C PHE A 132 5.50 -7.29 8.64
N THR A 133 5.05 -8.55 8.60
CA THR A 133 5.76 -9.69 9.20
C THR A 133 7.15 -9.86 8.61
N ALA A 134 7.30 -9.77 7.28
CA ALA A 134 8.61 -9.83 6.64
C ALA A 134 9.53 -8.66 7.04
N ARG A 135 8.98 -7.45 7.17
CA ARG A 135 9.71 -6.27 7.66
C ARG A 135 10.10 -6.44 9.12
N TYR A 136 9.19 -6.92 9.97
CA TYR A 136 9.40 -7.13 11.39
C TYR A 136 10.55 -8.10 11.65
N ALA A 137 10.56 -9.24 10.95
CA ALA A 137 11.63 -10.23 11.08
C ALA A 137 13.02 -9.69 10.68
N ARG A 138 13.08 -8.67 9.81
CA ARG A 138 14.33 -8.06 9.34
C ARG A 138 14.78 -6.89 10.21
N VAL A 139 13.85 -6.04 10.61
CA VAL A 139 14.13 -4.72 11.20
C VAL A 139 13.95 -4.73 12.71
N TYR A 140 13.00 -5.50 13.24
CA TYR A 140 12.56 -5.42 14.63
C TYR A 140 12.87 -6.66 15.47
N LYS A 141 13.49 -7.70 14.89
CA LYS A 141 13.74 -9.00 15.55
C LYS A 141 14.42 -8.90 16.91
N ASP A 142 15.38 -7.97 17.03
CA ASP A 142 16.22 -7.82 18.23
C ASP A 142 15.88 -6.54 19.04
N LEU A 143 14.82 -5.83 18.66
CA LEU A 143 14.37 -4.62 19.35
C LEU A 143 13.32 -4.95 20.42
N PRO A 144 13.39 -4.30 21.60
CA PRO A 144 12.30 -4.39 22.57
C PRO A 144 11.02 -3.81 21.96
N ILE A 145 9.86 -4.32 22.38
CA ILE A 145 8.55 -3.89 21.87
C ILE A 145 8.36 -2.37 22.01
N ASP A 146 8.88 -1.76 23.09
CA ASP A 146 8.83 -0.31 23.31
C ASP A 146 9.66 0.52 22.32
N GLY A 147 10.57 -0.12 21.60
CA GLY A 147 11.31 0.46 20.48
C GLY A 147 10.43 0.68 19.24
N ILE A 148 9.28 0.01 19.14
CA ILE A 148 8.35 0.11 18.01
C ILE A 148 7.34 1.23 18.28
N LYS A 149 7.34 2.25 17.42
CA LYS A 149 6.55 3.48 17.61
C LYS A 149 5.73 3.82 16.37
N GLY A 150 4.73 4.68 16.57
CA GLY A 150 3.88 5.19 15.50
C GLY A 150 3.04 4.11 14.82
N GLU A 151 2.92 4.19 13.49
CA GLU A 151 2.08 3.29 12.69
C GLU A 151 2.53 1.83 12.74
N ASP A 152 3.83 1.58 12.91
CA ASP A 152 4.36 0.22 13.06
C ASP A 152 3.86 -0.46 14.35
N LYS A 153 3.51 0.31 15.39
CA LYS A 153 2.89 -0.25 16.60
C LYS A 153 1.45 -0.70 16.32
N ILE A 154 0.70 0.04 15.51
CA ILE A 154 -0.65 -0.34 15.09
C ILE A 154 -0.58 -1.64 14.26
N MET A 155 0.38 -1.72 13.34
CA MET A 155 0.59 -2.91 12.52
C MET A 155 0.98 -4.13 13.36
N LEU A 156 1.81 -3.94 14.40
CA LEU A 156 2.13 -5.03 15.34
C LEU A 156 0.89 -5.55 16.06
N VAL A 157 0.02 -4.65 16.54
CA VAL A 157 -1.24 -5.06 17.18
C VAL A 157 -2.14 -5.80 16.19
N ALA A 158 -2.29 -5.29 14.96
CA ALA A 158 -3.06 -5.95 13.91
C ALA A 158 -2.54 -7.35 13.58
N LYS A 159 -1.21 -7.51 13.49
CA LYS A 159 -0.55 -8.81 13.30
C LYS A 159 -0.86 -9.77 14.45
N ASN A 160 -0.70 -9.33 15.69
CA ASN A 160 -0.92 -10.21 16.85
C ASN A 160 -2.39 -10.67 16.95
N ILE A 161 -3.34 -9.77 16.69
CA ILE A 161 -4.76 -10.12 16.62
C ILE A 161 -5.04 -11.06 15.45
N TYR A 162 -4.40 -10.85 14.29
CA TYR A 162 -4.53 -11.75 13.15
C TYR A 162 -4.04 -13.16 13.47
N ASP A 163 -2.89 -13.28 14.13
CA ASP A 163 -2.32 -14.57 14.52
C ASP A 163 -3.23 -15.28 15.54
N GLU A 164 -3.76 -14.55 16.54
CA GLU A 164 -4.71 -15.06 17.52
C GLU A 164 -6.02 -15.56 16.86
N ASP A 165 -6.61 -14.74 15.96
CA ASP A 165 -7.80 -15.10 15.21
C ASP A 165 -7.55 -16.35 14.32
N TYR A 166 -6.36 -16.46 13.74
CA TYR A 166 -5.97 -17.59 12.90
C TYR A 166 -5.77 -18.87 13.70
N GLU A 167 -5.09 -18.79 14.85
CA GLU A 167 -4.89 -19.92 15.76
C GLU A 167 -6.24 -20.45 16.27
N HIS A 168 -7.13 -19.55 16.71
CA HIS A 168 -8.48 -19.93 17.12
C HIS A 168 -9.28 -20.59 15.99
N PHE A 169 -9.14 -20.11 14.75
CA PHE A 169 -9.74 -20.76 13.59
C PHE A 169 -9.20 -22.17 13.37
N CYS A 170 -7.88 -22.36 13.47
CA CYS A 170 -7.25 -23.68 13.36
C CYS A 170 -7.76 -24.64 14.43
N GLU A 171 -7.80 -24.23 15.68
CA GLU A 171 -8.28 -25.05 16.81
C GLU A 171 -9.75 -25.45 16.68
N THR A 172 -10.60 -24.57 16.13
CA THR A 172 -12.04 -24.79 16.05
C THR A 172 -12.50 -25.48 14.77
N LYS A 173 -11.75 -25.38 13.67
CA LYS A 173 -12.16 -25.90 12.35
C LYS A 173 -11.32 -27.08 11.86
N ILE A 174 -10.09 -27.23 12.34
CA ILE A 174 -9.22 -28.33 11.95
C ILE A 174 -9.25 -29.34 13.09
N SER A 175 -9.49 -30.62 12.77
CA SER A 175 -9.45 -31.65 13.82
C SER A 175 -8.04 -31.77 14.39
N LEU A 176 -7.95 -32.01 15.70
CA LEU A 176 -6.69 -32.27 16.40
C LEU A 176 -5.84 -33.35 15.71
N ASP A 177 -6.48 -34.39 15.17
CA ASP A 177 -5.81 -35.46 14.41
C ASP A 177 -5.16 -34.94 13.13
N THR A 178 -5.81 -34.01 12.43
CA THR A 178 -5.25 -33.37 11.24
C THR A 178 -4.11 -32.44 11.60
N ILE A 179 -4.26 -31.64 12.66
CA ILE A 179 -3.17 -30.76 13.15
C ILE A 179 -1.95 -31.59 13.51
N LYS A 180 -2.10 -32.66 14.31
CA LYS A 180 -0.99 -33.56 14.66
C LYS A 180 -0.33 -34.19 13.44
N LYS A 181 -1.13 -34.76 12.55
CA LYS A 181 -0.62 -35.45 11.35
C LYS A 181 0.24 -34.55 10.46
N TYR A 182 -0.12 -33.27 10.30
CA TYR A 182 0.55 -32.37 9.36
C TYR A 182 1.51 -31.37 10.02
N SER A 183 1.43 -31.13 11.34
CA SER A 183 2.40 -30.28 12.07
C SER A 183 3.74 -30.95 12.32
N GLU A 184 3.79 -32.28 12.35
CA GLU A 184 5.02 -33.06 12.51
C GLU A 184 5.84 -33.17 11.21
N ILE A 185 5.25 -32.81 10.07
CA ILE A 185 5.92 -32.83 8.78
C ILE A 185 6.84 -31.60 8.71
N LYS A 186 8.11 -31.79 9.08
CA LYS A 186 9.14 -30.78 8.84
C LYS A 186 9.22 -30.51 7.33
N PRO A 187 9.19 -29.25 6.89
CA PRO A 187 9.45 -28.94 5.49
C PRO A 187 10.83 -29.49 5.15
N LEU A 188 10.90 -30.33 4.12
CA LEU A 188 12.17 -30.80 3.58
C LEU A 188 12.92 -29.56 3.13
N CYS A 189 14.03 -29.24 3.82
CA CYS A 189 15.00 -28.29 3.31
C CYS A 189 15.52 -28.89 2.00
N GLU A 190 15.03 -28.39 0.87
CA GLU A 190 15.70 -28.58 -0.41
C GLU A 190 17.01 -27.76 -0.35
N CYS A 191 18.13 -28.49 -0.36
CA CYS A 191 19.49 -27.96 -0.39
C CYS A 191 19.79 -27.20 -1.68
#